data_AF-A0ABD0J9C9-F1
#
_entry.id   AF-A0ABD0J9C9-F1
#
_cell.length_a   1.000
_cell.length_b   1.000
_cell.length_c   1.000
_cell.angle_alpha   90.00
_cell.angle_beta   90.00
_cell.angle_gamma   90.00
#
_symmetry.space_group_name_H-M   'P 1'
#
loop_
_entity.id
_entity.type
_entity.pdbx_description
1 polymer ?
#
loop_
_entity_poly.entity_id
_entity_poly.type
_entity_poly.pdbx_seq_one_letter_code
_entity_poly.pdbx_strand_id
1 'polypeptide(L)'
;MRAAVFLFFGVCFASLSEVRGQRLRVSGTHIMRGHDRFFLSGANSAWVAYGYDFGNHQYQQRRAVYLSMLDVVSQAGGNSMRTWVHIHGATSPKFNSSGHVTGLDNDGSFLSDFKRYLDDARARPHLPLFMERSCSS
;
A
#
# COMPACT_ATOMS: atom_id res chain seq x y z
N MET A 1 -54.88 38.09 -12.94
CA MET A 1 -54.22 36.95 -13.63
C MET A 1 -52.71 37.08 -13.43
N ARG A 2 -52.04 35.95 -13.22
CA ARG A 2 -50.78 35.78 -12.49
C ARG A 2 -49.55 36.39 -13.19
N ALA A 3 -48.77 37.18 -12.45
CA ALA A 3 -47.42 37.58 -12.83
C ALA A 3 -46.44 36.42 -12.57
N ALA A 4 -45.65 36.08 -13.59
CA ALA A 4 -44.60 35.08 -13.51
C ALA A 4 -43.41 35.65 -12.72
N VAL A 5 -43.03 34.97 -11.64
CA VAL A 5 -41.75 35.17 -10.97
C VAL A 5 -40.89 33.97 -11.29
N PHE A 6 -39.87 34.18 -12.12
CA PHE A 6 -38.83 33.19 -12.39
C PHE A 6 -37.95 33.06 -11.14
N LEU A 7 -38.16 31.99 -10.37
CA LEU A 7 -37.19 31.54 -9.37
C LEU A 7 -36.08 30.79 -10.11
N PHE A 8 -34.91 31.42 -10.21
CA PHE A 8 -33.67 30.75 -10.58
C PHE A 8 -33.40 29.63 -9.56
N PHE A 9 -33.69 28.38 -9.93
CA PHE A 9 -33.18 27.22 -9.23
C PHE A 9 -31.66 27.19 -9.47
N GLY A 10 -30.91 27.68 -8.48
CA GLY A 10 -29.47 27.46 -8.41
C GLY A 10 -29.20 25.97 -8.32
N VAL A 11 -28.86 25.35 -9.44
CA VAL A 11 -28.26 24.03 -9.45
C VAL A 11 -26.88 24.20 -8.82
N CYS A 12 -26.77 23.96 -7.51
CA CYS A 12 -25.51 23.62 -6.89
C CYS A 12 -24.99 22.40 -7.64
N PHE A 13 -24.11 22.62 -8.61
CA PHE A 13 -23.17 21.62 -9.06
C PHE A 13 -22.36 21.23 -7.82
N ALA A 14 -22.82 20.21 -7.11
CA ALA A 14 -21.95 19.45 -6.24
C ALA A 14 -20.83 18.98 -7.16
N SER A 15 -19.64 19.56 -7.00
CA SER A 15 -18.44 18.97 -7.56
C SER A 15 -18.39 17.55 -7.02
N LEU A 16 -18.71 16.60 -7.89
CA LEU A 16 -18.33 15.21 -7.71
C LEU A 16 -16.81 15.23 -7.68
N SER A 17 -16.25 15.45 -6.49
CA SER A 17 -14.85 15.22 -6.21
C SER A 17 -14.63 13.74 -6.49
N GLU A 18 -14.13 13.44 -7.68
CA GLU A 18 -13.63 12.12 -8.02
C GLU A 18 -12.68 11.73 -6.89
N VAL A 19 -13.09 10.77 -6.04
CA VAL A 19 -12.20 10.09 -5.10
C VAL A 19 -11.31 9.17 -5.95
N ARG A 20 -10.50 9.75 -6.84
CA ARG A 20 -9.36 9.07 -7.41
C ARG A 20 -8.33 9.01 -6.29
N GLY A 21 -8.10 7.81 -5.76
CA GLY A 21 -7.00 7.56 -4.83
C GLY A 21 -5.71 8.05 -5.46
N GLN A 22 -5.24 9.22 -5.03
CA GLN A 22 -4.05 9.83 -5.60
C GLN A 22 -2.83 9.01 -5.17
N ARG A 23 -2.12 8.50 -6.18
CA ARG A 23 -0.84 7.81 -5.98
C ARG A 23 0.23 8.85 -5.63
N LEU A 24 1.25 8.39 -4.89
CA LEU A 24 2.44 9.18 -4.70
C LEU A 24 3.15 9.37 -6.04
N ARG A 25 3.66 10.57 -6.29
CA ARG A 25 4.49 10.91 -7.44
C ARG A 25 5.67 11.77 -7.00
N VAL A 26 6.69 11.88 -7.84
CA VAL A 26 7.80 12.80 -7.62
C VAL A 26 7.64 14.00 -8.55
N SER A 27 7.89 15.21 -8.05
CA SER A 27 7.93 16.44 -8.84
C SER A 27 9.12 17.29 -8.38
N GLY A 28 10.13 17.42 -9.24
CA GLY A 28 11.42 17.99 -8.86
C GLY A 28 12.05 17.18 -7.71
N THR A 29 12.29 17.83 -6.58
CA THR A 29 12.87 17.21 -5.36
C THR A 29 11.84 16.78 -4.32
N HIS A 30 10.54 16.86 -4.62
CA HIS A 30 9.48 16.59 -3.64
C HIS A 30 8.68 15.34 -4.01
N ILE A 31 8.33 14.55 -3.00
CA ILE A 31 7.24 13.57 -3.10
C ILE A 31 5.94 14.36 -2.98
N MET A 32 4.99 14.04 -3.86
CA MET A 32 3.70 14.71 -3.95
C MET A 32 2.57 13.68 -3.84
N ARG A 33 1.48 14.08 -3.18
CA ARG A 33 0.20 13.37 -3.22
C ARG A 33 -0.84 14.36 -3.75
N GLY A 34 -1.21 14.21 -5.02
CA GLY A 34 -1.94 15.25 -5.74
C GLY A 34 -1.13 16.52 -5.87
N HIS A 35 -1.68 17.62 -5.39
CA HIS A 35 -1.06 18.94 -5.42
C HIS A 35 -0.22 19.25 -4.18
N ASP A 36 -0.31 18.41 -3.14
CA ASP A 36 0.37 18.64 -1.87
C ASP A 36 1.72 17.96 -1.83
N ARG A 37 2.71 18.65 -1.22
CA ARG A 37 3.97 18.03 -0.83
C ARG A 37 3.68 17.01 0.26
N PHE A 38 4.28 15.83 0.13
CA PHE A 38 4.05 14.71 1.01
C PHE A 38 5.37 14.26 1.63
N PHE A 39 5.44 14.25 2.96
CA PHE A 39 6.61 13.77 3.70
C PHE A 39 6.33 12.35 4.21
N LEU A 40 7.24 11.41 3.95
CA LEU A 40 7.13 10.04 4.45
C LEU A 40 7.67 9.95 5.87
N SER A 41 6.78 9.80 6.85
CA SER A 41 7.10 9.62 8.27
C SER A 41 6.50 8.30 8.73
N GLY A 42 7.30 7.40 9.30
CA GLY A 42 6.80 6.06 9.58
C GLY A 42 7.83 5.13 10.15
N ALA A 43 7.59 3.83 9.99
CA ALA A 43 8.43 2.79 10.57
C ALA A 43 8.88 1.76 9.52
N ASN A 44 9.82 0.93 9.93
CA ASN A 44 10.24 -0.24 9.18
C ASN A 44 9.77 -1.47 9.95
N SER A 45 8.74 -2.17 9.44
CA SER A 45 8.36 -3.48 9.98
C SER A 45 9.46 -4.50 9.73
N ALA A 46 10.18 -4.32 8.61
CA ALA A 46 11.22 -5.21 8.09
C ALA A 46 10.67 -6.60 7.74
N TRP A 47 10.20 -7.38 8.71
CA TRP A 47 9.59 -8.70 8.56
C TRP A 47 8.74 -9.02 9.80
N VAL A 48 7.84 -9.99 9.70
CA VAL A 48 7.27 -10.67 10.87
C VAL A 48 7.95 -12.04 11.03
N ALA A 49 8.09 -12.77 9.94
CA ALA A 49 8.88 -13.98 9.82
C ALA A 49 9.92 -13.80 8.70
N TYR A 50 11.20 -13.73 9.07
CA TYR A 50 12.30 -13.37 8.16
C TYR A 50 12.35 -14.26 6.91
N GLY A 51 11.85 -13.75 5.78
CA GLY A 51 11.83 -14.43 4.48
C GLY A 51 10.61 -15.33 4.27
N TYR A 52 9.63 -15.29 5.17
CA TYR A 52 8.42 -16.13 5.20
C TYR A 52 7.16 -15.29 5.46
N ASP A 53 7.10 -14.05 4.97
CA ASP A 53 5.95 -13.15 5.17
C ASP A 53 4.93 -13.21 4.03
N PHE A 54 5.35 -13.48 2.79
CA PHE A 54 4.51 -13.45 1.58
C PHE A 54 4.79 -14.63 0.66
N GLY A 55 3.77 -15.13 -0.02
CA GLY A 55 3.86 -16.32 -0.88
C GLY A 55 3.71 -17.61 -0.08
N ASN A 56 3.38 -18.71 -0.75
CA ASN A 56 3.14 -20.02 -0.13
C ASN A 56 2.15 -19.96 1.06
N HIS A 57 1.11 -19.15 0.92
CA HIS A 57 0.05 -18.86 1.89
C HIS A 57 0.53 -18.30 3.24
N GLN A 58 1.77 -17.78 3.31
CA GLN A 58 2.37 -17.40 4.58
C GLN A 58 1.73 -16.16 5.20
N TYR A 59 1.25 -15.20 4.39
CA TYR A 59 0.77 -13.91 4.91
C TYR A 59 -0.38 -14.05 5.90
N GLN A 60 -1.29 -15.01 5.70
CA GLN A 60 -2.45 -15.20 6.57
C GLN A 60 -2.05 -15.44 8.04
N GLN A 61 -0.94 -16.15 8.28
CA GLN A 61 -0.47 -16.43 9.63
C GLN A 61 0.24 -15.22 10.27
N ARG A 62 0.72 -14.26 9.46
CA ARG A 62 1.44 -13.04 9.91
C ARG A 62 0.55 -11.81 9.91
N ARG A 63 -0.62 -11.89 9.27
CA ARG A 63 -1.54 -10.78 9.03
C ARG A 63 -1.88 -10.03 10.32
N ALA A 64 -2.22 -10.74 11.40
CA ALA A 64 -2.58 -10.11 12.68
C ALA A 64 -1.46 -9.22 13.23
N VAL A 65 -0.20 -9.66 13.11
CA VAL A 65 0.98 -8.89 13.56
C VAL A 65 1.18 -7.67 12.67
N TYR A 66 1.09 -7.83 11.34
CA TYR A 66 1.14 -6.70 10.42
C TYR A 66 0.04 -5.67 10.67
N LEU A 67 -1.20 -6.11 10.92
CA LEU A 67 -2.30 -5.22 11.26
C LEU A 67 -1.96 -4.40 12.52
N SER A 68 -1.48 -5.06 13.58
CA SER A 68 -1.05 -4.37 14.80
C SER A 68 0.05 -3.35 14.54
N MET A 69 1.07 -3.68 13.73
CA MET A 69 2.16 -2.75 13.39
C MET A 69 1.65 -1.54 12.59
N LEU A 70 0.77 -1.78 11.61
CA LEU A 70 0.16 -0.72 10.80
C LEU A 70 -0.74 0.18 11.66
N ASP A 71 -1.48 -0.39 12.61
CA ASP A 71 -2.32 0.35 13.56
C ASP A 71 -1.48 1.26 14.46
N VAL A 72 -0.38 0.75 15.02
CA VAL A 72 0.52 1.54 15.86
C VAL A 72 1.11 2.72 15.09
N VAL A 73 1.59 2.50 13.87
CA VAL A 73 2.14 3.59 13.05
C VAL A 73 1.06 4.62 12.70
N SER A 74 -0.13 4.18 12.30
CA SER A 74 -1.23 5.08 11.96
C SER A 74 -1.69 5.91 13.18
N GLN A 75 -1.82 5.27 14.35
CA GLN A 75 -2.20 5.94 15.61
C GLN A 75 -1.15 6.94 16.09
N ALA A 76 0.13 6.69 15.80
CA ALA A 76 1.23 7.61 16.08
C ALA A 76 1.30 8.81 15.08
N GLY A 77 0.37 8.89 14.11
CA GLY A 77 0.37 9.91 13.05
C GLY A 77 1.36 9.63 11.91
N GLY A 78 1.93 8.43 11.87
CA GLY A 78 2.76 7.97 10.77
C GLY A 78 1.95 7.67 9.51
N ASN A 79 2.61 7.80 8.36
CA ASN A 79 2.04 7.67 7.03
C ASN A 79 2.85 6.75 6.11
N SER A 80 3.87 6.05 6.60
CA SER A 80 4.64 5.11 5.81
C SER A 80 5.03 3.87 6.61
N MET A 81 5.14 2.74 5.92
CA MET A 81 5.68 1.52 6.48
C MET A 81 6.56 0.86 5.45
N ARG A 82 7.79 0.50 5.84
CA ARG A 82 8.77 -0.23 5.03
C ARG A 82 8.83 -1.71 5.43
N THR A 83 8.74 -2.59 4.44
CA THR A 83 8.65 -4.04 4.63
C THR A 83 9.49 -4.77 3.58
N TRP A 84 10.22 -5.80 4.02
CA TRP A 84 11.03 -6.68 3.15
C TRP A 84 10.15 -7.82 2.64
N VAL A 85 10.54 -8.38 1.49
CA VAL A 85 9.74 -9.42 0.84
C VAL A 85 10.58 -10.63 0.47
N HIS A 86 11.45 -10.53 -0.53
CA HIS A 86 12.25 -11.68 -0.98
C HIS A 86 13.47 -11.97 -0.10
N ILE A 87 14.04 -10.92 0.52
CA ILE A 87 15.27 -10.99 1.32
C ILE A 87 16.40 -11.69 0.54
N HIS A 88 16.65 -12.98 0.82
CA HIS A 88 17.68 -13.81 0.20
C HIS A 88 17.11 -14.96 -0.63
N GLY A 89 15.81 -14.95 -0.96
CA GLY A 89 15.19 -15.96 -1.81
C GLY A 89 14.64 -17.19 -1.08
N ALA A 90 14.40 -17.12 0.24
CA ALA A 90 13.97 -18.27 1.05
C ALA A 90 12.65 -18.90 0.57
N THR A 91 11.63 -18.07 0.31
CA THR A 91 10.30 -18.50 -0.15
C THR A 91 9.88 -17.87 -1.48
N SER A 92 10.46 -16.71 -1.80
CA SER A 92 10.18 -15.93 -2.99
C SER A 92 11.44 -15.18 -3.45
N PRO A 93 11.69 -15.05 -4.76
CA PRO A 93 10.96 -15.69 -5.85
C PRO A 93 11.25 -17.20 -5.93
N LYS A 94 10.49 -17.92 -6.77
CA LYS A 94 10.72 -19.34 -7.06
C LYS A 94 11.84 -19.50 -8.07
N PHE A 95 12.86 -20.26 -7.72
CA PHE A 95 13.97 -20.61 -8.61
C PHE A 95 13.85 -22.06 -9.13
N ASN A 96 14.29 -22.31 -10.36
CA ASN A 96 14.50 -23.67 -10.87
C ASN A 96 15.91 -24.18 -10.52
N SER A 97 16.20 -25.44 -10.88
CA SER A 97 17.50 -26.08 -10.62
C SER A 97 18.70 -25.37 -11.28
N SER A 98 18.46 -24.56 -12.31
CA SER A 98 19.47 -23.75 -12.99
C SER A 98 19.57 -22.32 -12.44
N GLY A 99 18.91 -22.01 -11.32
CA GLY A 99 18.93 -20.69 -10.69
C GLY A 99 18.10 -19.62 -11.41
N HIS A 100 17.28 -19.99 -12.39
CA HIS A 100 16.40 -19.03 -13.07
C HIS A 100 15.09 -18.85 -12.29
N VAL A 101 14.60 -17.61 -12.22
CA VAL A 101 13.28 -17.30 -11.66
C VAL A 101 12.18 -17.87 -12.57
N THR A 102 11.28 -18.65 -11.98
CA THR A 102 10.16 -19.29 -12.68
C THR A 102 8.79 -18.88 -12.16
N GLY A 103 8.75 -18.14 -11.04
CA GLY A 103 7.51 -17.67 -10.43
C GLY A 103 7.81 -16.81 -9.20
N LEU A 104 6.76 -16.28 -8.59
CA LEU A 104 6.87 -15.48 -7.36
C LEU A 104 6.96 -16.36 -6.12
N ASP A 105 6.36 -17.54 -6.16
CA ASP A 105 6.32 -18.54 -5.10
C ASP A 105 5.94 -19.91 -5.69
N ASN A 106 5.86 -20.95 -4.85
CA ASN A 106 5.51 -22.30 -5.30
C ASN A 106 4.01 -22.50 -5.47
N ASP A 107 3.21 -21.88 -4.59
CA ASP A 107 1.75 -22.12 -4.52
C ASP A 107 0.92 -21.06 -5.27
N GLY A 108 1.55 -20.00 -5.80
CA GLY A 108 0.88 -18.93 -6.53
C GLY A 108 0.09 -17.94 -5.65
N SER A 109 0.32 -17.94 -4.33
CA SER A 109 -0.37 -17.05 -3.39
C SER A 109 0.29 -15.67 -3.27
N PHE A 110 1.52 -15.50 -3.74
CA PHE A 110 2.29 -14.28 -3.47
C PHE A 110 1.54 -13.00 -3.83
N LEU A 111 0.94 -12.94 -5.02
CA LEU A 111 0.21 -11.73 -5.46
C LEU A 111 -1.04 -11.47 -4.62
N SER A 112 -1.78 -12.51 -4.22
CA SER A 112 -2.99 -12.35 -3.41
C SER A 112 -2.64 -11.96 -1.97
N ASP A 113 -1.58 -12.54 -1.41
CA ASP A 113 -1.01 -12.18 -0.11
C ASP A 113 -0.55 -10.72 -0.09
N PHE A 114 0.26 -10.33 -1.07
CA PHE A 114 0.81 -8.97 -1.13
C PHE A 114 -0.28 -7.92 -1.42
N LYS A 115 -1.25 -8.25 -2.28
CA LYS A 115 -2.44 -7.40 -2.49
C LYS A 115 -3.23 -7.24 -1.21
N ARG A 116 -3.45 -8.32 -0.45
CA ARG A 116 -4.17 -8.25 0.83
C ARG A 116 -3.47 -7.33 1.81
N TYR A 117 -2.15 -7.42 1.91
CA TYR A 117 -1.36 -6.51 2.75
C TYR A 117 -1.50 -5.04 2.35
N LEU A 118 -1.46 -4.73 1.06
CA LEU A 118 -1.69 -3.37 0.54
C LEU A 118 -3.12 -2.89 0.83
N ASP A 119 -4.12 -3.75 0.68
CA ASP A 119 -5.52 -3.43 0.98
C ASP A 119 -5.72 -3.20 2.49
N ASP A 120 -5.05 -3.99 3.35
CA ASP A 120 -5.05 -3.82 4.80
C ASP A 120 -4.37 -2.50 5.22
N ALA A 121 -3.24 -2.13 4.60
CA ALA A 121 -2.60 -0.84 4.82
C ALA A 121 -3.50 0.33 4.37
N ARG A 122 -4.14 0.20 3.20
CA ARG A 122 -5.04 1.21 2.64
C ARG A 122 -6.31 1.43 3.49
N ALA A 123 -6.76 0.42 4.24
CA ALA A 123 -7.90 0.54 5.13
C ALA A 123 -7.65 1.49 6.32
N ARG A 124 -6.39 1.86 6.58
CA ARG A 124 -6.02 2.80 7.65
C ARG A 124 -5.91 4.23 7.11
N PRO A 125 -6.35 5.22 7.90
CA PRO A 125 -6.25 6.61 7.49
C PRO A 125 -4.78 7.02 7.35
N HIS A 126 -4.48 7.72 6.25
CA HIS A 126 -3.21 8.38 5.96
C HIS A 126 -1.97 7.52 5.69
N LEU A 127 -2.05 6.21 5.44
CA LEU A 127 -0.85 5.36 5.30
C LEU A 127 -0.56 4.85 3.87
N PRO A 128 0.11 5.63 2.99
CA PRO A 128 0.74 5.05 1.80
C PRO A 128 1.90 4.12 2.18
N LEU A 129 1.77 2.84 1.83
CA LEU A 129 2.83 1.85 2.03
C LEU A 129 4.02 2.11 1.09
N PHE A 130 5.25 2.03 1.62
CA PHE A 130 6.49 2.16 0.86
C PHE A 130 7.30 0.86 0.95
N MET A 131 7.57 0.19 -0.17
CA MET A 131 8.32 -1.07 -0.18
C MET A 131 9.78 -0.81 -0.59
N GLU A 132 10.75 -1.41 0.11
CA GLU A 132 12.14 -1.48 -0.34
C GLU A 132 12.54 -2.93 -0.60
N ARG A 133 13.21 -3.17 -1.74
CA ARG A 133 14.02 -4.37 -1.93
C ARG A 133 15.22 -4.30 -1.00
N SER A 134 15.35 -5.23 -0.07
CA SER A 134 16.67 -5.58 0.44
C SER A 134 17.14 -6.81 -0.34
N CYS A 135 17.93 -6.59 -1.38
CA CYS A 135 18.94 -7.55 -1.82
C CYS A 135 20.29 -6.81 -1.68
N SER A 136 21.06 -7.14 -0.65
CA SER A 136 22.51 -7.01 -0.71
C SER A 136 23.05 -8.36 -1.16
N SER A 137 23.58 -8.39 -2.37
CA SER A 137 24.52 -9.41 -2.84
C SER A 137 25.53 -8.68 -3.70
#